data_AF-A0A7C4YDZ6-F1
#
_entry.id   AF-A0A7C4YDZ6-F1
#
_cell.length_a   1.000
_cell.length_b   1.000
_cell.length_c   1.000
_cell.angle_alpha   90.00
_cell.angle_beta   90.00
_cell.angle_gamma   90.00
#
_symmetry.space_group_name_H-M   'P 1'
#
loop_
_entity.id
_entity.type
_entity.pdbx_description
1 polymer ?
#
loop_
_entity_poly.entity_id
_entity_poly.type
_entity_poly.pdbx_seq_one_letter_code
_entity_poly.pdbx_strand_id
1 'polypeptide(L)' 'MSRLKEIAKFASGAESFHAFVHAYFWFSDTTLAVFGIRQTPTLQMWGAIGNAIIAILLAIYAWRPSARRSA' A
#
# COMPACT_ATOMS: atom_id res chain seq x y z
N MET A 1 -13.85 -14.61 10.44
CA MET A 1 -12.74 -14.36 9.50
C MET A 1 -11.42 -14.72 10.18
N SER A 2 -10.39 -15.13 9.44
CA SER A 2 -9.07 -15.41 10.02
C SER A 2 -8.44 -14.11 10.52
N ARG A 3 -7.77 -14.13 11.67
CA ARG A 3 -7.01 -12.97 12.20
C ARG A 3 -6.02 -12.41 11.17
N LEU A 4 -5.38 -13.30 10.40
CA LEU A 4 -4.45 -12.90 9.33
C LEU A 4 -5.15 -12.12 8.20
N LYS A 5 -6.42 -12.44 7.89
CA LYS A 5 -7.18 -11.69 6.88
C LYS A 5 -7.53 -10.28 7.36
N GLU A 6 -7.88 -10.10 8.63
CA GLU A 6 -8.13 -8.75 9.18
C GLU A 6 -6.86 -7.91 9.21
N ILE A 7 -5.72 -8.50 9.60
CA ILE A 7 -4.41 -7.83 9.53
C ILE A 7 -4.11 -7.42 8.09
N ALA A 8 -4.36 -8.30 7.12
CA ALA A 8 -4.12 -8.00 5.71
C ALA A 8 -5.03 -6.88 5.17
N LYS A 9 -6.28 -6.75 5.63
CA LYS A 9 -7.14 -5.60 5.28
C LYS A 9 -6.56 -4.29 5.80
N PHE A 10 -6.16 -4.27 7.07
CA PHE A 10 -5.57 -3.08 7.68
C PHE A 10 -4.28 -2.67 6.95
N ALA A 11 -3.39 -3.63 6.71
CA ALA A 11 -2.16 -3.40 5.98
C ALA A 11 -2.43 -2.95 4.54
N SER A 12 -3.39 -3.55 3.83
CA SER A 12 -3.80 -3.10 2.50
C SER A 12 -4.25 -1.63 2.48
N GLY A 13 -5.02 -1.20 3.49
CA GLY A 13 -5.40 0.20 3.65
C GLY A 13 -4.21 1.13 3.93
N ALA A 14 -3.29 0.72 4.80
CA ALA A 14 -2.08 1.49 5.09
C ALA A 14 -1.20 1.66 3.85
N GLU A 15 -0.99 0.59 3.08
CA GLU A 15 -0.21 0.64 1.84
C GLU A 15 -0.90 1.49 0.76
N SER A 16 -2.23 1.44 0.67
CA SER A 16 -3.00 2.30 -0.24
C SER A 16 -2.82 3.78 0.10
N PHE A 17 -2.80 4.13 1.40
CA PHE A 17 -2.52 5.49 1.85
C PHE A 17 -1.10 5.94 1.47
N HIS A 18 -0.09 5.10 1.70
CA HIS A 18 1.29 5.44 1.31
C HIS A 18 1.41 5.62 -0.20
N ALA A 19 0.81 4.74 -1.00
CA ALA A 19 0.80 4.86 -2.46
C ALA A 19 0.19 6.19 -2.90
N PHE A 20 -0.92 6.60 -2.29
CA PHE A 20 -1.57 7.88 -2.57
C PHE A 20 -0.72 9.08 -2.19
N VAL A 21 -0.09 9.06 -1.01
CA VAL A 21 0.79 10.14 -0.53
C VAL A 21 2.02 10.28 -1.43
N HIS A 22 2.66 9.17 -1.80
CA HIS A 22 3.76 9.15 -2.75
C HIS A 22 3.35 9.71 -4.11
N ALA A 23 2.18 9.30 -4.63
CA ALA A 23 1.64 9.83 -5.88
C ALA A 23 1.38 11.33 -5.79
N TYR A 24 0.80 11.82 -4.69
CA TYR A 24 0.58 13.25 -4.46
C TYR A 24 1.89 14.05 -4.54
N PHE A 25 2.94 13.60 -3.84
CA PHE A 25 4.23 14.27 -3.88
C PHE A 25 4.89 14.18 -5.26
N TRP A 26 4.70 13.07 -5.97
CA TRP A 26 5.22 12.90 -7.31
C TRP A 26 4.56 13.87 -8.31
N PHE A 27 3.24 13.99 -8.29
CA PHE A 27 2.50 14.83 -9.26
C PHE A 27 2.47 16.32 -8.92
N SER A 28 2.58 16.68 -7.64
CA SER A 28 2.56 18.09 -7.22
C SER A 28 3.95 18.74 -7.20
N ASP A 29 5.01 17.97 -7.47
CA ASP A 29 6.42 18.37 -7.31
C ASP A 29 6.75 18.91 -5.91
N THR A 30 5.92 18.55 -4.92
CA THR A 30 6.12 18.95 -3.53
C THR A 30 7.29 18.18 -2.95
N THR A 31 8.32 18.92 -2.55
CA THR A 31 9.51 18.35 -1.90
C THR A 31 9.19 17.95 -0.46
N LEU A 32 9.35 16.66 -0.14
CA LEU A 32 9.33 16.15 1.23
C LEU A 32 10.75 15.81 1.68
N ALA A 33 11.13 16.21 2.89
CA ALA A 33 12.36 15.77 3.54
C ALA A 33 12.01 14.98 4.80
N VAL A 34 12.52 13.75 4.91
CA VAL A 34 12.26 12.85 6.04
C VAL A 34 13.61 12.44 6.62
N PHE A 35 13.82 12.67 7.91
CA PHE A 35 15.10 12.43 8.60
C PHE A 35 16.31 13.07 7.88
N GLY A 36 16.13 14.25 7.29
CA GLY A 36 17.15 14.95 6.53
C GLY A 36 17.38 14.43 5.11
N ILE A 37 16.69 13.37 4.69
CA ILE A 37 16.76 12.81 3.34
C ILE A 37 15.67 13.44 2.48
N ARG A 38 16.09 14.17 1.45
CA ARG A 38 15.18 14.78 0.47
C ARG A 38 14.65 13.71 -0.47
N GLN A 39 13.34 13.51 -0.47
CA GLN A 39 12.66 12.59 -1.36
C GLN A 39 12.62 13.18 -2.78
N THR A 40 13.20 12.47 -3.75
CA THR A 40 13.22 12.89 -5.15
C THR A 40 11.93 12.44 -5.86
N PRO A 41 11.52 13.10 -6.96
CA PRO A 41 10.36 12.68 -7.73
C PRO A 41 10.42 11.20 -8.17
N THR A 42 11.61 10.71 -8.52
CA THR A 42 11.83 9.29 -8.87
C THR A 42 11.60 8.36 -7.69
N LEU A 43 12.02 8.73 -6.47
CA LEU A 43 11.73 7.95 -5.27
C LEU A 43 10.23 7.93 -4.94
N GLN A 44 9.55 9.07 -5.10
CA GLN A 44 8.10 9.15 -4.93
C GLN A 44 7.35 8.28 -5.94
N MET A 45 7.77 8.28 -7.21
CA MET A 45 7.22 7.38 -8.24
C MET A 45 7.34 5.91 -7.82
N TRP A 46 8.54 5.47 -7.42
CA TRP A 46 8.77 4.09 -7.01
C TRP A 46 8.01 3.71 -5.75
N GLY A 47 7.90 4.61 -4.77
CA GLY A 47 7.06 4.43 -3.59
C GLY A 47 5.58 4.26 -3.96
N ALA A 48 5.06 5.10 -4.86
CA ALA A 48 3.68 5.01 -5.32
C ALA A 48 3.38 3.64 -5.96
N ILE A 49 4.25 3.18 -6.88
CA ILE A 49 4.09 1.90 -7.57
C ILE A 49 4.25 0.72 -6.60
N GLY A 50 5.29 0.73 -5.77
CA GLY A 50 5.59 -0.34 -4.84
C GLY A 50 4.48 -0.57 -3.82
N ASN A 51 4.06 0.49 -3.12
CA ASN A 51 2.99 0.41 -2.13
C ASN A 51 1.65 0.03 -2.79
N ALA A 52 1.36 0.50 -4.02
CA ALA A 52 0.14 0.10 -4.73
C ALA A 52 0.12 -1.41 -5.04
N ILE A 53 1.24 -1.99 -5.49
CA ILE A 53 1.34 -3.44 -5.74
C ILE A 53 1.11 -4.22 -4.44
N ILE A 54 1.75 -3.82 -3.33
CA ILE A 54 1.59 -4.48 -2.03
C ILE A 54 0.13 -4.39 -1.57
N ALA A 55 -0.48 -3.21 -1.68
CA ALA A 55 -1.88 -2.99 -1.32
C ALA A 55 -2.82 -3.93 -2.08
N ILE A 56 -2.61 -4.08 -3.39
CA ILE A 56 -3.41 -4.96 -4.26
C ILE A 56 -3.23 -6.44 -3.86
N LEU A 57 -1.99 -6.90 -3.66
CA LEU A 57 -1.73 -8.28 -3.25
C LEU A 57 -2.36 -8.61 -1.90
N LEU A 58 -2.27 -7.70 -0.93
CA LEU A 58 -2.91 -7.83 0.37
C LEU A 58 -4.44 -7.82 0.25
N ALA A 59 -5.01 -6.99 -0.60
CA ALA A 59 -6.46 -6.96 -0.86
C ALA A 59 -6.94 -8.29 -1.46
N ILE A 60 -6.23 -8.80 -2.47
CA ILE A 60 -6.55 -10.11 -3.07
C ILE A 60 -6.56 -11.19 -2.00
N TYR A 61 -5.56 -11.24 -1.13
CA TYR A 61 -5.49 -12.22 -0.04
C TYR A 61 -6.61 -12.03 1.00
N ALA A 62 -6.82 -10.80 1.46
CA ALA A 62 -7.74 -10.47 2.54
C ALA A 62 -9.21 -10.77 2.18
N TRP A 63 -9.60 -10.52 0.94
CA TRP A 63 -10.96 -10.74 0.45
C TRP A 63 -11.14 -12.05 -0.34
N ARG A 64 -10.09 -12.87 -0.51
CA ARG A 64 -10.23 -14.20 -1.12
C ARG A 64 -11.26 -15.03 -0.34
N PRO A 65 -12.28 -15.63 -0.98
CA PRO A 65 -13.21 -16.53 -0.31
C PRO A 65 -12.46 -17.67 0.36
N SER A 66 -12.79 -17.97 1.62
CA SER A 66 -12.32 -19.22 2.22
C SER A 66 -13.05 -20.37 1.53
N ALA A 67 -12.33 -21.37 1.02
CA ALA A 67 -12.95 -22.57 0.46
C ALA A 67 -13.94 -23.12 1.50
N ARG A 68 -15.20 -23.37 1.08
CA ARG A 68 -16.17 -24.04 1.95
C ARG A 68 -15.52 -25.36 2.35
N ARG A 69 -15.31 -25.55 3.66
CA ARG A 69 -15.11 -26.90 4.21
C ARG A 69 -16.42 -27.63 3.91
N SER A 70 -16.45 -28.45 2.88
CA SER A 70 -17.49 -29.45 2.71
C SER A 70 -17.42 -30.33 3.96
N ALA A 71 -18.49 -30.28 4.76
CA ALA A 71 -18.72 -31.19 5.87
C ALA A 71 -19.11 -32.57 5.33
#